data_AF-A0A182VGX1-F1
#
_entry.id   AF-A0A182VGX1-F1
#
_cell.length_a   1.000
_cell.length_b   1.000
_cell.length_c   1.000
_cell.angle_alpha   90.00
_cell.angle_beta   90.00
_cell.angle_gamma   90.00
#
_symmetry.space_group_name_H-M   'P 1'
#
loop_
_entity.id
_entity.type
_entity.pdbx_description
1 polymer ?
#
loop_
_entity_poly.entity_id
_entity_poly.type
_entity_poly.pdbx_seq_one_letter_code
_entity_poly.pdbx_strand_id
1 'polypeptide(L)' 'MGIGGGFVLTIYNKASGIVESLDSREVAPAAATKNMYVGNGKAAIEGGLSIAVPGELKGYWELHQNCNE' A
#
# COMPACT_ATOMS: atom_id res chain seq x y z
N MET A 1 -0.83 -1.55 -11.40
CA MET A 1 0.06 -0.96 -10.37
C MET A 1 0.43 0.45 -10.80
N GLY A 2 0.79 1.30 -9.84
CA GLY A 2 1.18 2.69 -10.07
C GLY A 2 1.18 3.47 -8.76
N ILE A 3 1.64 4.72 -8.81
CA ILE A 3 1.84 5.57 -7.62
C ILE A 3 0.56 5.85 -6.79
N GLY A 4 -0.61 5.57 -7.35
CA GLY A 4 -1.91 5.71 -6.67
C GLY A 4 -2.35 4.48 -5.86
N GLY A 5 -1.51 3.44 -5.74
CA GLY A 5 -1.84 2.21 -5.00
C GLY A 5 -0.84 1.87 -3.90
N GLY A 6 -0.59 0.58 -3.72
CA GLY A 6 0.40 0.02 -2.83
C GLY A 6 0.92 -1.35 -3.29
N PHE A 7 1.95 -1.84 -2.61
CA PHE A 7 2.60 -3.10 -2.95
C PHE A 7 3.09 -3.84 -1.70
N VAL A 8 3.42 -5.12 -1.89
CA VAL A 8 4.23 -5.89 -0.94
C VAL A 8 5.46 -6.38 -1.69
N LEU A 9 6.63 -6.14 -1.11
CA LEU A 9 7.91 -6.55 -1.68
C LEU A 9 8.65 -7.47 -0.71
N THR A 10 9.12 -8.60 -1.20
CA THR A 10 10.08 -9.46 -0.49
C THR A 10 11.48 -9.10 -0.95
N ILE A 11 12.35 -8.77 -0.01
CA ILE A 11 13.72 -8.30 -0.24
C ILE A 11 14.67 -9.37 0.27
N TYR A 12 15.61 -9.79 -0.56
CA TYR A 12 16.69 -10.68 -0.14
C TYR A 12 18.03 -9.94 -0.21
N ASN A 13 18.69 -9.79 0.92
CA ASN A 13 20.05 -9.24 0.97
C ASN A 13 21.06 -10.38 0.89
N LYS A 14 21.80 -10.44 -0.21
CA LYS A 14 22.80 -11.50 -0.46
C LYS A 14 23.98 -11.47 0.51
N ALA A 15 24.40 -10.29 0.97
CA ALA A 15 25.56 -10.14 1.84
C ALA A 15 25.28 -10.62 3.26
N SER A 16 24.09 -10.30 3.80
CA SER A 16 23.68 -10.75 5.13
C SER A 16 22.95 -12.10 5.12
N GLY A 17 22.44 -12.54 3.96
CA GLY A 17 21.59 -13.71 3.84
C GLY A 17 20.18 -13.52 4.42
N ILE A 18 19.80 -12.30 4.78
CA ILE A 18 18.51 -11.99 5.42
C ILE A 18 17.43 -11.78 4.35
N VAL A 19 16.23 -12.27 4.64
CA VAL A 19 15.02 -11.98 3.86
C VAL A 19 14.09 -11.11 4.70
N GLU A 20 13.64 -10.00 4.13
CA GLU A 20 12.70 -9.07 4.74
C GLU A 20 11.49 -8.86 3.84
N SER A 21 10.44 -8.27 4.39
CA SER A 21 9.26 -7.86 3.62
C SER A 21 8.92 -6.42 3.93
N LEU A 22 8.70 -5.64 2.88
CA LEU A 22 8.14 -4.30 2.96
C LEU A 22 6.66 -4.37 2.55
N ASP A 23 5.78 -4.14 3.52
CA ASP A 23 4.35 -3.98 3.26
C ASP A 23 4.03 -2.47 3.13
N SER A 24 3.74 -2.06 1.91
CA SER A 24 3.34 -0.71 1.54
C SER A 24 1.93 -0.69 0.96
N ARG A 25 1.07 -1.61 1.41
CA ARG A 25 -0.35 -1.63 1.06
C ARG A 25 -1.06 -0.35 1.49
N GLU A 26 -2.11 -0.05 0.75
CA GLU A 26 -3.03 1.01 1.07
C GLU A 26 -3.73 0.75 2.42
N VAL A 27 -4.10 1.83 3.10
CA VAL A 27 -4.86 1.76 4.36
C VAL A 27 -6.18 2.50 4.24
N ALA A 28 -7.19 2.02 4.97
CA ALA A 28 -8.47 2.72 5.05
C ALA A 28 -8.25 4.13 5.62
N PRO A 29 -8.85 5.18 5.04
CA PRO A 29 -8.73 6.54 5.57
C PRO A 29 -9.38 6.63 6.96
N ALA A 30 -8.95 7.61 7.76
CA ALA A 30 -9.46 7.78 9.14
C ALA A 30 -10.98 7.97 9.24
N ALA A 31 -11.61 8.49 8.18
CA ALA A 31 -13.06 8.68 8.11
C ALA A 31 -13.83 7.41 7.63
N ALA A 32 -13.14 6.31 7.34
CA ALA A 32 -13.79 5.08 6.92
C ALA A 32 -14.69 4.51 8.03
N THR A 33 -15.82 3.95 7.65
CA THR A 33 -16.74 3.28 8.58
C THR A 33 -17.06 1.88 8.07
N LYS A 34 -17.38 0.96 9.00
CA LYS A 34 -17.62 -0.45 8.68
C LYS A 34 -18.70 -0.66 7.60
N ASN A 35 -19.70 0.21 7.55
CA ASN A 35 -20.88 0.06 6.70
C ASN A 35 -20.93 1.03 5.50
N MET A 36 -19.82 1.71 5.16
CA MET A 36 -19.79 2.76 4.13
C MET A 36 -20.22 2.32 2.71
N TYR A 37 -20.32 1.01 2.45
CA TYR A 37 -20.78 0.45 1.18
C TYR A 37 -22.12 -0.29 1.25
N VAL A 38 -22.73 -0.40 2.44
CA VAL A 38 -24.01 -1.09 2.59
C VAL A 38 -25.09 -0.33 1.81
N GLY A 39 -25.81 -1.05 0.94
CA GLY A 39 -26.82 -0.45 0.06
C GLY A 39 -26.28 0.19 -1.22
N ASN A 40 -24.96 0.30 -1.39
CA ASN A 40 -24.33 0.79 -2.61
C ASN A 40 -22.98 0.10 -2.87
N GLY A 41 -23.02 -1.15 -3.33
CA GLY A 41 -21.81 -1.93 -3.61
C GLY A 41 -20.96 -1.38 -4.76
N LYS A 42 -21.54 -0.63 -5.71
CA LYS A 42 -20.77 -0.01 -6.81
C LYS A 42 -19.76 1.01 -6.31
N ALA A 43 -20.10 1.75 -5.25
CA ALA A 43 -19.21 2.73 -4.65
C ALA A 43 -17.96 2.12 -3.99
N ALA A 44 -17.91 0.78 -3.81
CA ALA A 44 -16.72 0.08 -3.33
C ALA A 44 -15.65 -0.12 -4.41
N ILE A 45 -16.00 0.11 -5.69
CA ILE A 45 -15.11 -0.11 -6.83
C ILE A 45 -14.98 1.18 -7.66
N GLU A 46 -16.03 1.99 -7.73
CA GLU A 46 -16.11 3.20 -8.56
C GLU A 46 -16.22 4.49 -7.72
N GLY A 47 -15.54 5.55 -8.16
CA GLY A 47 -15.59 6.88 -7.56
C GLY A 47 -14.61 7.09 -6.40
N GLY A 48 -14.62 8.28 -5.80
CA GLY A 48 -13.64 8.63 -4.76
C GLY A 48 -13.80 7.85 -3.45
N LEU A 49 -15.00 7.31 -3.17
CA LEU A 49 -15.26 6.56 -1.94
C LEU A 49 -14.50 5.24 -1.89
N SER A 50 -14.17 4.64 -3.05
CA SER A 50 -13.41 3.39 -3.14
C SER A 50 -11.90 3.57 -2.95
N ILE A 51 -11.41 4.81 -2.86
CA ILE A 51 -9.98 5.11 -2.77
C ILE A 51 -9.49 4.96 -1.31
N ALA A 52 -8.53 4.07 -1.11
CA ALA A 52 -7.73 3.98 0.12
C ALA A 52 -6.53 4.92 0.06
N VAL A 53 -5.84 5.14 1.19
CA VAL A 53 -4.64 6.00 1.24
C VAL A 53 -3.48 5.30 0.52
N PRO A 54 -2.94 5.85 -0.60
CA PRO A 54 -1.85 5.19 -1.34
C PRO A 54 -0.56 5.08 -0.53
N GLY A 55 0.09 3.92 -0.61
CA GLY A 55 1.37 3.63 0.05
C GLY A 55 2.58 3.68 -0.88
N GLU A 56 2.40 3.49 -2.19
CA GLU A 56 3.47 3.19 -3.16
C GLU A 56 4.72 4.08 -3.03
N LEU A 57 4.55 5.42 -3.01
CA LEU A 57 5.67 6.36 -2.93
C LEU A 57 6.41 6.28 -1.58
N LYS A 58 5.69 6.03 -0.49
CA LYS A 58 6.30 5.83 0.82
C LYS A 58 7.12 4.54 0.81
N GLY A 59 6.58 3.46 0.25
CA GLY A 59 7.33 2.21 0.07
C GLY A 59 8.61 2.39 -0.74
N TYR A 60 8.55 3.09 -1.88
CA TYR A 60 9.75 3.37 -2.69
C TYR A 60 10.79 4.21 -1.94
N TRP A 61 10.33 5.20 -1.16
CA TRP A 61 11.22 5.99 -0.33
C TRP A 61 11.94 5.13 0.72
N GLU A 62 11.23 4.26 1.43
CA GLU A 62 11.85 3.34 2.40
C GLU A 62 12.87 2.40 1.74
N LEU A 63 12.58 1.89 0.54
CA LEU A 63 13.54 1.07 -0.22
C LEU A 63 14.78 1.87 -0.60
N HIS A 64 14.61 3.08 -1.10
CA HIS A 64 15.71 3.95 -1.48
C HIS A 64 16.65 4.23 -0.30
N GLN A 65 16.10 4.43 0.89
CA GLN A 65 16.89 4.69 2.09
C GLN A 65 17.62 3.45 2.63
N ASN A 66 17.06 2.25 2.45
CA ASN A 66 17.54 1.03 3.11
C ASN A 66 18.28 0.05 2.17
N CYS A 67 18.18 0.19 0.85
CA CYS A 67 18.74 -0.76 -0.12
C CYS A 67 19.76 -0.17 -1.10
N ASN A 68 20.03 1.14 -1.07
CA ASN A 68 20.97 1.81 -1.98
C ASN A 68 22.35 2.10 -1.35
N GLU A 69 22.82 1.25 -0.43
CA GLU A 69 24.24 1.26 -0.01
C GLU A 69 25.04 0.15 -0.71
#